data_AF-A0A5M6AAM9-F1
#
_entry.id   AF-A0A5M6AAM9-F1
#
_cell.length_a   1.000
_cell.length_b   1.000
_cell.length_c   1.000
_cell.angle_alpha   90.00
_cell.angle_beta   90.00
_cell.angle_gamma   90.00
#
_symmetry.space_group_name_H-M   'P 1'
#
loop_
_entity.id
_entity.type
_entity.pdbx_description
1 polymer ?
#
loop_
_entity_poly.entity_id
_entity_poly.type
_entity_poly.pdbx_seq_one_letter_code
_entity_poly.pdbx_strand_id
1 'polypeptide(L)'
;MSSELTYDDFLDRLSIQEVLVDAGYHLNKRDGLRYPSYVRTDSEGRRVRGDKFIVTQNGKCCFQPPQQKVYNVISFIKEHPEMFSENKVGMSPDRLVNLVCNRLLNQPIEDRPSKITEPRKDGKPFNLNDYDIHKFNPQDRETQKRFYPYFKFRGIDLYTQYAFHRHFCLATKHRTDGLTFANLAFPLVLPKTPDKTVGFEERGRPKMDGSGGYKGKAEGSNSSEGLWIANLTGEPLDKASEIVWFESAYDAMAEYQINPVKMVYVSTGGTPTEGQMRGLLSVTPNARHYLGFDKDDAGRQFVANFRKVAAEMGFRHEHVQAYHPLGCYKDWNDALLNKKSAELIAKGEPDTFDYAEFIAAGKAEKQREKEEKNTYHRSV
;
A
#
# COMPACT_ATOMS: atom_id res chain seq x y z
N MET A 1 -17.42 23.73 2.62
CA MET A 1 -16.07 23.42 3.12
C MET A 1 -16.20 23.06 4.59
N SER A 2 -16.47 21.78 4.91
CA SER A 2 -16.41 21.31 6.30
C SER A 2 -14.99 20.82 6.56
N SER A 3 -14.32 21.36 7.57
CA SER A 3 -13.01 20.87 8.02
C SER A 3 -13.17 19.45 8.55
N GLU A 4 -12.31 18.53 8.13
CA GLU A 4 -12.26 17.15 8.63
C GLU A 4 -11.86 17.18 10.12
N LEU A 5 -12.74 16.70 11.01
CA LEU A 5 -12.51 16.71 12.46
C LEU A 5 -11.39 15.73 12.84
N THR A 6 -10.52 16.17 13.75
CA THR A 6 -9.44 15.36 14.31
C THR A 6 -9.92 14.53 15.52
N TYR A 7 -9.05 13.66 16.05
CA TYR A 7 -9.33 12.91 17.27
C TYR A 7 -9.44 13.78 18.51
N ASP A 8 -8.63 14.84 18.59
CA ASP A 8 -8.74 15.81 19.67
C ASP A 8 -10.08 16.55 19.60
N ASP A 9 -10.55 16.89 18.38
CA ASP A 9 -11.88 17.47 18.20
C ASP A 9 -13.01 16.56 18.71
N PHE A 10 -12.91 15.24 18.49
CA PHE A 10 -13.91 14.29 19.00
C PHE A 10 -13.86 14.18 20.52
N LEU A 11 -12.67 14.12 21.12
CA LEU A 11 -12.50 14.03 22.56
C LEU A 11 -12.95 15.30 23.31
N ASP A 12 -12.95 16.44 22.64
CA ASP A 12 -13.43 17.71 23.19
C ASP A 12 -14.93 17.92 23.04
N ARG A 13 -15.54 17.32 22.01
CA ARG A 13 -16.95 17.56 21.66
C ARG A 13 -17.90 16.43 22.04
N LEU A 14 -17.40 15.22 22.27
CA LEU A 14 -18.20 14.07 22.68
C LEU A 14 -17.83 13.59 24.07
N SER A 15 -18.86 13.23 24.83
CA SER A 15 -18.72 12.61 26.13
C SER A 15 -18.80 11.08 26.00
N ILE A 16 -18.10 10.36 26.89
CA ILE A 16 -18.16 8.89 26.91
C ILE A 16 -19.58 8.38 27.24
N GLN A 17 -20.38 9.18 27.95
CA GLN A 17 -21.78 8.91 28.26
C GLN A 17 -22.63 8.82 26.99
N GLU A 18 -22.45 9.76 26.05
CA GLU A 18 -23.18 9.77 24.78
C GLU A 18 -22.87 8.52 23.96
N VAL A 19 -21.59 8.11 23.92
CA VAL A 19 -21.15 6.89 23.23
C VAL A 19 -21.71 5.63 23.90
N LEU A 20 -21.76 5.59 25.23
CA LEU A 20 -22.35 4.44 25.97
C LEU A 20 -23.85 4.33 25.71
N VAL A 21 -24.57 5.46 25.67
CA VAL A 21 -26.01 5.47 25.34
C VAL A 21 -26.25 4.99 23.92
N ASP A 22 -25.43 5.44 22.99
CA ASP A 22 -25.48 5.02 21.60
C ASP A 22 -25.19 3.52 21.41
N ALA A 23 -24.23 2.98 22.17
CA ALA A 23 -23.92 1.55 22.26
C ALA A 23 -25.02 0.71 22.96
N GLY A 24 -26.17 1.32 23.32
CA GLY A 24 -27.32 0.64 23.90
C GLY A 24 -27.27 0.47 25.43
N TYR A 25 -26.44 1.23 26.13
CA TYR A 25 -26.44 1.25 27.59
C TYR A 25 -27.32 2.37 28.14
N HIS A 26 -27.86 2.15 29.34
CA HIS A 26 -28.67 3.15 30.03
C HIS A 26 -28.15 3.42 31.43
N LEU A 27 -28.29 4.67 31.86
CA LEU A 27 -27.88 5.09 33.20
C LEU A 27 -28.69 4.33 34.26
N ASN A 28 -27.98 3.54 35.06
CA ASN A 28 -28.53 2.84 36.21
C ASN A 28 -28.62 3.77 37.42
N LYS A 29 -29.80 4.35 37.63
CA LYS A 29 -30.09 5.28 38.74
C LYS A 29 -30.01 4.64 40.14
N ARG A 30 -29.94 3.30 40.24
CA ARG A 30 -29.90 2.58 41.53
C ARG A 30 -28.52 2.54 42.18
N ASP A 31 -27.43 2.71 41.42
CA ASP A 31 -26.05 2.53 41.90
C ASP A 31 -25.42 3.81 42.50
N GLY A 32 -26.22 4.89 42.67
CA GLY A 32 -25.81 6.14 43.31
C GLY A 32 -25.07 7.13 42.38
N LEU A 33 -25.03 8.41 42.79
CA LEU A 33 -24.56 9.53 41.94
C LEU A 33 -23.03 9.71 41.89
N ARG A 34 -22.26 9.00 42.72
CA ARG A 34 -20.81 9.23 42.86
C ARG A 34 -20.01 8.76 41.64
N TYR A 35 -20.46 7.69 40.98
CA TYR A 35 -19.91 7.20 39.74
C TYR A 35 -21.07 6.75 38.84
N PRO A 36 -21.44 7.53 37.81
CA PRO A 36 -22.51 7.15 36.90
C PRO A 36 -22.22 5.78 36.30
N SER A 37 -23.20 4.88 36.38
CA SER A 37 -23.06 3.54 35.86
C SER A 37 -24.07 3.25 34.77
N TYR A 38 -23.59 2.61 33.71
CA TYR A 38 -24.32 2.34 32.49
C TYR A 38 -24.44 0.83 32.34
N VAL A 39 -25.67 0.33 32.18
CA VAL A 39 -25.99 -1.10 32.11
C VAL A 39 -26.82 -1.38 30.86
N ARG A 40 -26.69 -2.59 30.32
CA ARG A 40 -27.47 -3.06 29.18
C ARG A 40 -28.66 -3.91 29.62
N THR A 41 -29.73 -3.87 28.85
CA THR A 41 -30.91 -4.72 29.00
C THR A 41 -30.99 -5.73 27.85
N ASP A 42 -31.49 -6.92 28.14
CA ASP A 42 -31.81 -7.92 27.11
C ASP A 42 -33.09 -7.56 26.35
N SER A 43 -33.46 -8.39 25.37
CA SER A 43 -34.65 -8.21 24.53
C SER A 43 -35.98 -8.23 25.31
N GLU A 44 -35.97 -8.72 26.55
CA GLU A 44 -37.13 -8.75 27.45
C GLU A 44 -37.09 -7.61 28.49
N GLY A 45 -36.16 -6.65 28.34
CA GLY A 45 -36.01 -5.51 29.24
C GLY A 45 -35.38 -5.87 30.59
N ARG A 46 -34.85 -7.09 30.76
CA ARG A 46 -34.17 -7.51 31.99
C ARG A 46 -32.71 -7.09 31.93
N ARG A 47 -32.14 -6.71 33.07
CA ARG A 47 -30.73 -6.29 33.16
C ARG A 47 -29.80 -7.46 32.83
N VAL A 48 -28.87 -7.25 31.90
CA VAL A 48 -27.79 -8.20 31.62
C VAL A 48 -26.78 -8.16 32.77
N ARG A 49 -26.62 -9.29 33.47
CA ARG A 49 -25.75 -9.36 34.66
C ARG A 49 -24.28 -9.36 34.24
N GLY A 50 -23.48 -8.50 34.86
CA GLY A 50 -22.03 -8.38 34.60
C GLY A 50 -21.66 -7.43 33.47
N ASP A 51 -22.63 -6.98 32.67
CA ASP A 51 -22.43 -6.07 31.55
C ASP A 51 -22.70 -4.62 31.98
N LYS A 52 -21.65 -3.96 32.48
CA LYS A 52 -21.73 -2.66 33.15
C LYS A 52 -20.46 -1.84 32.89
N PHE A 53 -20.64 -0.60 32.47
CA PHE A 53 -19.57 0.41 32.45
C PHE A 53 -19.76 1.42 33.58
N ILE A 54 -18.65 1.87 34.17
CA ILE A 54 -18.63 2.93 35.17
C ILE A 54 -17.86 4.12 34.59
N VAL A 55 -18.46 5.30 34.64
CA VAL A 55 -17.84 6.54 34.16
C VAL A 55 -16.97 7.14 35.26
N THR A 56 -15.76 7.58 34.90
CA THR A 56 -14.80 8.21 35.81
C THR A 56 -15.29 9.58 36.29
N GLN A 57 -14.75 10.09 37.40
CA GLN A 57 -15.21 11.37 38.00
C GLN A 57 -15.12 12.56 37.05
N ASN A 58 -14.12 12.60 36.16
CA ASN A 58 -13.96 13.66 35.16
C ASN A 58 -14.97 13.57 34.01
N GLY A 59 -15.81 12.54 33.96
CA GLY A 59 -16.83 12.35 32.93
C GLY A 59 -16.30 12.05 31.53
N LYS A 60 -14.99 11.87 31.34
CA LYS A 60 -14.37 11.69 30.01
C LYS A 60 -14.06 10.25 29.63
N CYS A 61 -14.02 9.34 30.61
CA CYS A 61 -13.67 7.95 30.39
C CYS A 61 -14.61 6.99 31.12
N CYS A 62 -14.60 5.72 30.73
CA CYS A 62 -15.29 4.64 31.43
C CYS A 62 -14.41 3.40 31.59
N PHE A 63 -14.81 2.48 32.45
CA PHE A 63 -14.16 1.17 32.61
C PHE A 63 -15.19 0.09 32.97
N GLN A 64 -14.85 -1.18 32.75
CA GLN A 64 -15.74 -2.32 33.00
C GLN A 64 -15.24 -3.15 34.19
N PRO A 65 -15.92 -3.13 35.36
CA PRO A 65 -15.54 -3.94 36.50
C PRO A 65 -15.53 -5.46 36.19
N PRO A 66 -14.60 -6.25 36.77
CA PRO A 66 -13.58 -5.87 37.75
C PRO A 66 -12.30 -5.27 37.13
N GLN A 67 -12.16 -5.30 35.80
CA GLN A 67 -10.95 -4.84 35.11
C GLN A 67 -10.94 -3.31 35.00
N GLN A 68 -9.89 -2.65 35.52
CA GLN A 68 -9.76 -1.19 35.44
C GLN A 68 -9.12 -0.71 34.12
N LYS A 69 -9.39 -1.39 32.99
CA LYS A 69 -9.00 -0.85 31.68
C LYS A 69 -9.89 0.35 31.38
N VAL A 70 -9.28 1.52 31.19
CA VAL A 70 -9.97 2.79 31.01
C VAL A 70 -10.10 3.10 29.52
N TYR A 71 -11.32 3.42 29.09
CA TYR A 71 -11.67 3.76 27.73
C TYR A 71 -12.12 5.21 27.65
N ASN A 72 -11.57 5.98 26.71
CA ASN A 72 -12.15 7.24 26.26
C ASN A 72 -13.05 6.97 25.04
N VAL A 73 -13.68 8.01 24.49
CA VAL A 73 -14.57 7.90 23.31
C VAL A 73 -13.94 7.06 22.18
N ILE A 74 -12.68 7.36 21.84
CA ILE A 74 -11.98 6.71 20.73
C ILE A 74 -11.65 5.25 21.06
N SER A 75 -11.00 5.00 22.21
CA SER A 75 -10.56 3.65 22.55
C SER A 75 -11.73 2.72 22.85
N PHE A 76 -12.87 3.24 23.33
CA PHE A 76 -14.09 2.48 23.50
C PHE A 76 -14.62 1.95 22.15
N ILE A 77 -14.76 2.83 21.16
CA ILE A 77 -15.28 2.45 19.82
C ILE A 77 -14.36 1.44 19.13
N LYS A 78 -13.04 1.59 19.29
CA LYS A 78 -12.06 0.67 18.69
C LYS A 78 -12.08 -0.72 19.30
N GLU A 79 -12.27 -0.82 20.61
CA GLU A 79 -12.24 -2.10 21.34
C GLU A 79 -13.59 -2.84 21.28
N HIS A 80 -14.69 -2.09 21.10
CA HIS A 80 -16.06 -2.62 21.05
C HIS A 80 -16.78 -2.31 19.73
N PRO A 81 -16.20 -2.63 18.56
CA PRO A 81 -16.77 -2.26 17.28
C PRO A 81 -18.14 -2.90 17.02
N GLU A 82 -18.41 -4.07 17.60
CA GLU A 82 -19.68 -4.78 17.51
C GLU A 82 -20.87 -4.04 18.13
N MET A 83 -20.62 -3.01 18.96
CA MET A 83 -21.68 -2.22 19.59
C MET A 83 -22.25 -1.12 18.68
N PHE A 84 -21.64 -0.88 17.51
CA PHE A 84 -21.99 0.23 16.63
C PHE A 84 -22.51 -0.27 15.28
N SER A 85 -23.62 0.33 14.82
CA SER A 85 -24.30 -0.06 13.57
C SER A 85 -23.46 0.15 12.31
N GLU A 86 -22.49 1.06 12.37
CA GLU A 86 -21.61 1.46 11.28
C GLU A 86 -20.47 0.48 11.07
N ASN A 87 -20.26 -0.44 12.01
CA ASN A 87 -19.22 -1.45 11.89
C ASN A 87 -19.52 -2.40 10.73
N LYS A 88 -18.54 -2.53 9.83
CA LYS A 88 -18.57 -3.47 8.71
C LYS A 88 -17.35 -4.36 8.79
N VAL A 89 -17.52 -5.64 8.50
CA VAL A 89 -16.42 -6.61 8.45
C VAL A 89 -15.31 -6.10 7.53
N GLY A 90 -14.08 -5.98 8.05
CA GLY A 90 -12.92 -5.45 7.33
C GLY A 90 -12.77 -3.92 7.34
N MET A 91 -13.62 -3.17 8.04
CA MET A 91 -13.46 -1.72 8.24
C MET A 91 -12.27 -1.42 9.17
N SER A 92 -11.51 -0.35 8.88
CA SER A 92 -10.48 0.11 9.82
C SER A 92 -11.12 0.67 11.11
N PRO A 93 -10.58 0.37 12.30
CA PRO A 93 -11.10 0.91 13.57
C PRO A 93 -11.14 2.44 13.60
N ASP A 94 -10.15 3.10 12.99
CA ASP A 94 -10.11 4.57 12.88
C ASP A 94 -11.26 5.15 12.05
N ARG A 95 -11.68 4.43 11.01
CA ARG A 95 -12.83 4.84 10.22
C ARG A 95 -14.12 4.65 10.99
N LEU A 96 -14.25 3.56 11.74
CA LEU A 96 -15.43 3.34 12.58
C LEU A 96 -15.57 4.47 13.61
N VAL A 97 -14.47 4.86 14.26
CA VAL A 97 -14.43 6.03 15.16
C VAL A 97 -14.93 7.28 14.44
N ASN A 98 -14.41 7.57 13.24
CA ASN A 98 -14.82 8.75 12.49
C ASN A 98 -16.31 8.73 12.12
N LEU A 99 -16.86 7.57 11.72
CA LEU A 99 -18.27 7.43 11.37
C LEU A 99 -19.19 7.64 12.58
N VAL A 100 -18.91 6.94 13.68
CA VAL A 100 -19.69 7.02 14.91
C VAL A 100 -19.64 8.44 15.49
N CYS A 101 -18.44 9.02 15.61
CA CYS A 101 -18.28 10.36 16.19
C CYS A 101 -18.97 11.45 15.35
N ASN A 102 -18.82 11.43 14.03
CA ASN A 102 -19.47 12.44 13.19
C ASN A 102 -20.99 12.29 13.17
N ARG A 103 -21.54 11.06 13.22
CA ARG A 103 -22.98 10.84 13.38
C ARG A 103 -23.49 11.42 14.70
N LEU A 104 -22.81 11.13 15.81
CA LEU A 104 -23.18 11.67 17.13
C LEU A 104 -23.11 13.20 17.18
N LEU A 105 -22.19 13.81 16.43
CA LEU A 105 -22.08 15.26 16.29
C LEU A 105 -23.04 15.87 15.25
N ASN A 106 -23.95 15.07 14.67
CA ASN A 106 -24.85 15.48 13.58
C ASN A 106 -24.13 16.16 12.41
N GLN A 107 -22.88 15.77 12.14
CA GLN A 107 -22.13 16.27 11.02
C GLN A 107 -22.42 15.42 9.77
N PRO A 108 -22.79 16.04 8.63
CA PRO A 108 -22.97 15.31 7.40
C PRO A 108 -21.62 14.74 6.97
N ILE A 109 -21.47 13.43 7.14
CA ILE A 109 -20.39 12.69 6.50
C ILE A 109 -20.83 12.50 5.07
N GLU A 110 -20.08 13.05 4.11
CA GLU A 110 -20.21 12.56 2.74
C GLU A 110 -19.98 11.06 2.80
N ASP A 111 -21.00 10.28 2.45
CA ASP A 111 -20.90 8.84 2.32
C ASP A 111 -19.94 8.56 1.15
N ARG A 112 -18.64 8.71 1.43
CA ARG A 112 -17.59 8.28 0.55
C ARG A 112 -17.68 6.77 0.64
N PRO A 113 -18.15 6.11 -0.43
CA PRO A 113 -18.26 4.66 -0.41
C PRO A 113 -16.91 4.15 0.03
N SER A 114 -16.94 3.26 1.02
CA SER A 114 -15.77 2.49 1.40
C SER A 114 -15.05 2.05 0.14
N LYS A 115 -13.82 2.53 -0.06
CA LYS A 115 -12.85 1.89 -0.96
C LYS A 115 -12.43 0.50 -0.44
N ILE A 116 -13.32 -0.20 0.25
CA ILE A 116 -13.42 -1.63 0.10
C ILE A 116 -14.38 -1.76 -1.07
N THR A 117 -13.82 -1.58 -2.27
CA THR A 117 -14.50 -2.06 -3.47
C THR A 117 -14.61 -3.56 -3.24
N GLU A 118 -15.77 -4.03 -2.77
CA GLU A 118 -16.17 -5.39 -3.13
C GLU A 118 -15.91 -5.49 -4.63
N PRO A 119 -15.13 -6.48 -5.12
CA PRO A 119 -14.86 -6.58 -6.54
C PRO A 119 -16.22 -6.55 -7.22
N ARG A 120 -16.50 -5.48 -7.98
CA ARG A 120 -17.74 -5.37 -8.77
C ARG A 120 -17.72 -6.61 -9.66
N LYS A 121 -18.50 -7.63 -9.29
CA LYS A 121 -18.58 -8.89 -10.04
C LYS A 121 -19.12 -8.67 -11.46
N ASP A 122 -19.76 -7.52 -11.68
CA ASP A 122 -20.33 -7.09 -12.97
C ASP A 122 -19.72 -5.76 -13.47
N GLY A 123 -18.43 -5.51 -13.22
CA GLY A 123 -17.70 -4.41 -13.89
C GLY A 123 -17.36 -4.76 -15.33
N LYS A 124 -17.40 -3.78 -16.25
CA LYS A 124 -16.86 -3.94 -17.61
C LYS A 124 -15.43 -4.50 -17.50
N PRO A 125 -15.09 -5.61 -18.17
CA PRO A 125 -13.74 -6.15 -18.11
C PRO A 125 -12.75 -5.14 -18.69
N PHE A 126 -11.51 -5.18 -18.21
CA PHE A 126 -10.46 -4.34 -18.77
C PHE A 126 -10.36 -4.53 -20.29
N ASN A 127 -10.33 -3.40 -21.00
CA ASN A 127 -10.13 -3.38 -22.43
C ASN A 127 -9.04 -2.36 -22.77
N LEU A 128 -7.92 -2.86 -23.31
CA LEU A 128 -6.80 -2.00 -23.71
C LEU A 128 -7.20 -0.96 -24.76
N ASN A 129 -8.19 -1.26 -25.61
CA ASN A 129 -8.67 -0.35 -26.66
C ASN A 129 -9.48 0.84 -26.11
N ASP A 130 -9.81 0.86 -24.81
CA ASP A 130 -10.42 2.02 -24.17
C ASP A 130 -9.39 3.15 -23.90
N TYR A 131 -8.12 2.94 -24.23
CA TYR A 131 -7.01 3.82 -23.90
C TYR A 131 -6.18 4.21 -25.13
N ASP A 132 -5.80 5.48 -25.20
CA ASP A 132 -4.72 5.91 -26.10
C ASP A 132 -3.37 5.63 -25.45
N ILE A 133 -2.57 4.79 -26.10
CA ILE A 133 -1.27 4.34 -25.57
C ILE A 133 -0.13 5.13 -26.21
N HIS A 134 0.59 5.86 -25.36
CA HIS A 134 1.84 6.52 -25.74
C HIS A 134 3.02 5.77 -25.12
N LYS A 135 3.82 5.11 -25.97
CA LYS A 135 4.99 4.33 -25.56
C LYS A 135 6.21 5.22 -25.38
N PHE A 136 7.09 4.84 -24.45
CA PHE A 136 8.39 5.48 -24.29
C PHE A 136 9.33 5.05 -25.42
N ASN A 137 9.96 6.01 -26.10
CA ASN A 137 10.95 5.75 -27.14
C ASN A 137 12.35 6.22 -26.68
N PRO A 138 13.30 5.30 -26.44
CA PRO A 138 14.67 5.66 -26.04
C PRO A 138 15.42 6.52 -27.06
N GLN A 139 14.99 6.54 -28.32
CA GLN A 139 15.60 7.32 -29.39
C GLN A 139 14.91 8.66 -29.65
N ASP A 140 13.79 8.96 -28.99
CA ASP A 140 13.01 10.19 -29.23
C ASP A 140 12.84 11.02 -27.95
N ARG A 141 13.57 12.14 -27.90
CA ARG A 141 13.59 13.07 -26.76
C ARG A 141 12.23 13.71 -26.46
N GLU A 142 11.37 13.92 -27.47
CA GLU A 142 10.06 14.53 -27.24
C GLU A 142 9.10 13.56 -26.54
N THR A 143 9.19 12.27 -26.85
CA THR A 143 8.43 11.25 -26.09
C THR A 143 8.91 11.20 -24.65
N GLN A 144 10.23 11.19 -24.41
CA GLN A 144 10.84 11.11 -23.08
C GLN A 144 10.39 12.25 -22.15
N LYS A 145 10.30 13.48 -22.67
CA LYS A 145 9.85 14.65 -21.90
C LYS A 145 8.47 14.46 -21.27
N ARG A 146 7.56 13.71 -21.92
CA ARG A 146 6.21 13.46 -21.39
C ARG A 146 6.20 12.58 -20.14
N PHE A 147 7.20 11.70 -20.01
CA PHE A 147 7.35 10.79 -18.87
C PHE A 147 8.05 11.44 -17.68
N TYR A 148 8.89 12.45 -17.92
CA TYR A 148 9.69 13.11 -16.89
C TYR A 148 8.93 13.46 -15.58
N PRO A 149 7.72 14.04 -15.62
CA PRO A 149 6.99 14.40 -14.39
C PRO A 149 6.64 13.21 -13.50
N TYR A 150 6.50 12.00 -14.06
CA TYR A 150 6.14 10.79 -13.31
C TYR A 150 7.35 10.18 -12.59
N PHE A 151 8.54 10.35 -13.15
CA PHE A 151 9.78 9.75 -12.61
C PHE A 151 10.64 10.70 -11.78
N LYS A 152 10.56 12.03 -12.01
CA LYS A 152 11.40 13.03 -11.33
C LYS A 152 11.41 12.90 -9.81
N PHE A 153 10.23 12.91 -9.19
CA PHE A 153 10.08 12.85 -7.73
C PHE A 153 10.32 11.45 -7.15
N ARG A 154 10.48 10.44 -8.03
CA ARG A 154 10.84 9.07 -7.67
C ARG A 154 12.33 8.82 -7.73
N GLY A 155 13.13 9.79 -8.19
CA GLY A 155 14.57 9.63 -8.37
C GLY A 155 14.95 8.65 -9.48
N ILE A 156 13.98 8.18 -10.28
CA ILE A 156 14.19 7.21 -11.36
C ILE A 156 14.78 7.94 -12.56
N ASP A 157 16.03 7.61 -12.86
CA ASP A 157 16.81 8.23 -13.91
C ASP A 157 16.46 7.71 -15.30
N LEU A 158 17.05 8.35 -16.31
CA LEU A 158 16.74 8.05 -17.69
C LEU A 158 17.31 6.70 -18.14
N TYR A 159 18.40 6.21 -17.54
CA TYR A 159 18.98 4.90 -17.86
C TYR A 159 18.09 3.76 -17.38
N THR A 160 17.48 3.92 -16.20
CA THR A 160 16.48 3.01 -15.67
C THR A 160 15.23 3.04 -16.54
N GLN A 161 14.77 4.23 -16.95
CA GLN A 161 13.66 4.35 -17.91
C GLN A 161 13.98 3.65 -19.24
N TYR A 162 15.22 3.72 -19.72
CA TYR A 162 15.65 2.98 -20.91
C TYR A 162 15.61 1.46 -20.71
N ALA A 163 16.07 0.95 -19.56
CA ALA A 163 16.03 -0.48 -19.27
C ALA A 163 14.60 -1.04 -19.26
N PHE A 164 13.65 -0.26 -18.72
CA PHE A 164 12.25 -0.66 -18.59
C PHE A 164 11.33 -0.13 -19.69
N HIS A 165 11.86 0.41 -20.80
CA HIS A 165 11.06 1.18 -21.77
C HIS A 165 9.91 0.40 -22.43
N ARG A 166 9.96 -0.94 -22.41
CA ARG A 166 8.89 -1.83 -22.91
C ARG A 166 7.83 -2.17 -21.87
N HIS A 167 8.07 -1.83 -20.61
CA HIS A 167 7.29 -2.26 -19.45
C HIS A 167 6.49 -1.12 -18.81
N PHE A 168 6.47 0.07 -19.39
CA PHE A 168 5.56 1.14 -18.98
C PHE A 168 5.12 1.97 -20.19
N CYS A 169 4.02 2.69 -20.05
CA CYS A 169 3.49 3.60 -21.06
C CYS A 169 2.71 4.73 -20.41
N LEU A 170 2.37 5.78 -21.16
CA LEU A 170 1.28 6.69 -20.75
C LEU A 170 -0.01 6.18 -21.37
N ALA A 171 -1.01 5.92 -20.53
CA ALA A 171 -2.34 5.51 -20.96
C ALA A 171 -3.32 6.66 -20.70
N THR A 172 -3.98 7.14 -21.75
CA THR A 172 -5.00 8.19 -21.65
C THR A 172 -6.39 7.57 -21.81
N LYS A 173 -7.25 7.72 -20.81
CA LYS A 173 -8.66 7.31 -20.88
C LYS A 173 -9.54 8.53 -21.13
N HIS A 174 -10.43 8.42 -22.10
CA HIS A 174 -11.48 9.40 -22.38
C HIS A 174 -12.73 9.05 -21.60
N ARG A 175 -13.24 9.99 -20.81
CA ARG A 175 -14.48 9.80 -20.06
C ARG A 175 -15.69 10.35 -20.80
N THR A 176 -16.86 9.85 -20.42
CA THR A 176 -18.15 10.28 -20.96
C THR A 176 -18.48 11.74 -20.65
N ASP A 177 -17.86 12.32 -19.62
CA ASP A 177 -17.98 13.75 -19.26
C ASP A 177 -17.03 14.66 -20.07
N GLY A 178 -16.32 14.12 -21.07
CA GLY A 178 -15.38 14.84 -21.92
C GLY A 178 -14.01 15.09 -21.28
N LEU A 179 -13.79 14.66 -20.02
CA LEU A 179 -12.48 14.75 -19.38
C LEU A 179 -11.55 13.64 -19.84
N THR A 180 -10.27 13.98 -19.98
CA THR A 180 -9.21 13.03 -20.31
C THR A 180 -8.20 12.95 -19.18
N PHE A 181 -7.89 11.75 -18.72
CA PHE A 181 -6.85 11.54 -17.71
C PHE A 181 -5.75 10.67 -18.30
N ALA A 182 -4.52 11.20 -18.29
CA ALA A 182 -3.32 10.47 -18.66
C ALA A 182 -2.58 10.04 -17.39
N ASN A 183 -2.33 8.74 -17.27
CA ASN A 183 -1.56 8.15 -16.19
C ASN A 183 -0.31 7.46 -16.74
N LEU A 184 0.77 7.44 -15.98
CA LEU A 184 1.80 6.43 -16.17
C LEU A 184 1.19 5.08 -15.81
N ALA A 185 1.24 4.14 -16.75
CA ALA A 185 0.63 2.84 -16.67
C ALA A 185 1.69 1.74 -16.77
N PHE A 186 1.60 0.79 -15.86
CA PHE A 186 2.39 -0.43 -15.81
C PHE A 186 1.48 -1.60 -16.21
N PRO A 187 1.63 -2.17 -17.41
CA PRO A 187 0.78 -3.26 -17.93
C PRO A 187 0.80 -4.49 -17.01
N LEU A 188 -0.38 -4.89 -16.53
CA LEU A 188 -0.55 -6.15 -15.80
C LEU A 188 -0.81 -7.26 -16.81
N VAL A 189 -0.12 -8.38 -16.67
CA VAL A 189 -0.22 -9.56 -17.53
C VAL A 189 -0.42 -10.81 -16.67
N LEU A 190 -0.92 -11.89 -17.28
CA LEU A 190 -0.94 -13.19 -16.61
C LEU A 190 0.37 -13.92 -16.90
N PRO A 191 1.03 -14.56 -15.92
CA PRO A 191 2.30 -15.26 -16.14
C PRO A 191 2.29 -16.30 -17.26
N LYS A 192 1.15 -16.99 -17.47
CA LYS A 192 0.96 -17.98 -18.55
C LYS A 192 0.72 -17.37 -19.93
N THR A 193 0.31 -16.10 -19.98
CA THR A 193 0.03 -15.37 -21.23
C THR A 193 0.63 -13.97 -21.13
N PRO A 194 1.96 -13.83 -21.07
CA PRO A 194 2.65 -12.58 -20.78
C PRO A 194 2.43 -11.51 -21.86
N ASP A 195 2.01 -11.91 -23.07
CA ASP A 195 1.74 -10.97 -24.17
C ASP A 195 0.36 -10.30 -24.09
N LYS A 196 -0.51 -10.74 -23.17
CA LYS A 196 -1.86 -10.21 -23.01
C LYS A 196 -1.95 -9.32 -21.77
N THR A 197 -2.13 -8.02 -22.01
CA THR A 197 -2.45 -7.06 -20.95
C THR A 197 -3.87 -7.29 -20.42
N VAL A 198 -3.99 -7.52 -19.12
CA VAL A 198 -5.24 -7.74 -18.37
C VAL A 198 -5.57 -6.62 -17.38
N GLY A 199 -4.80 -5.53 -17.41
CA GLY A 199 -5.01 -4.37 -16.56
C GLY A 199 -3.84 -3.39 -16.58
N PHE A 200 -3.95 -2.32 -15.80
CA PHE A 200 -2.86 -1.42 -15.51
C PHE A 200 -2.74 -1.19 -14.00
N GLU A 201 -1.53 -1.21 -13.47
CA GLU A 201 -1.21 -0.36 -12.30
C GLU A 201 -1.00 1.07 -12.82
N GLU A 202 -1.69 2.05 -12.23
CA GLU A 202 -1.71 3.43 -12.70
C GLU A 202 -1.13 4.40 -11.66
N ARG A 203 -0.34 5.34 -12.16
CA ARG A 203 0.26 6.45 -11.41
C ARG A 203 -0.03 7.76 -12.13
N GLY A 204 -0.87 8.58 -11.51
CA GLY A 204 -1.16 9.92 -11.98
C GLY A 204 0.01 10.86 -11.77
N ARG A 205 -0.07 12.01 -12.42
CA ARG A 205 0.94 13.06 -12.29
C ARG A 205 1.00 13.54 -10.83
N PRO A 206 2.19 13.62 -10.21
CA PRO A 206 2.34 14.19 -8.88
C PRO A 206 2.01 15.70 -8.90
N LYS A 207 1.63 16.25 -7.75
CA LYS A 207 1.43 17.70 -7.59
C LYS A 207 2.76 18.45 -7.70
N MET A 208 2.72 19.78 -7.80
CA MET A 208 3.92 20.60 -7.99
C MET A 208 4.96 20.46 -6.86
N ASP A 209 4.50 20.21 -5.63
CA ASP A 209 5.31 19.95 -4.45
C ASP A 209 5.82 18.49 -4.36
N GLY A 210 5.53 17.67 -5.38
CA GLY A 210 5.83 16.24 -5.37
C GLY A 210 4.87 15.40 -4.52
N SER A 211 3.91 16.02 -3.83
CA SER A 211 2.92 15.30 -3.03
C SER A 211 1.88 14.59 -3.90
N GLY A 212 1.26 13.57 -3.31
CA GLY A 212 0.64 12.44 -4.00
C GLY A 212 -0.21 12.77 -5.23
N GLY A 213 0.09 12.08 -6.33
CA GLY A 213 -0.81 11.92 -7.48
C GLY A 213 -1.74 10.72 -7.29
N TYR A 214 -2.65 10.51 -8.25
CA TYR A 214 -3.49 9.31 -8.29
C TYR A 214 -2.62 8.04 -8.24
N LYS A 215 -3.00 7.07 -7.40
CA LYS A 215 -2.45 5.70 -7.37
C LYS A 215 -3.64 4.76 -7.43
N GLY A 216 -3.61 3.80 -8.34
CA GLY A 216 -4.68 2.82 -8.45
C GLY A 216 -4.39 1.74 -9.47
N LYS A 217 -5.43 1.00 -9.81
CA LYS A 217 -5.46 0.12 -10.96
C LYS A 217 -6.54 0.59 -11.92
N ALA A 218 -6.31 0.43 -13.21
CA ALA A 218 -7.30 0.74 -14.23
C ALA A 218 -8.60 -0.03 -13.98
N GLU A 219 -9.74 0.59 -14.31
CA GLU A 219 -11.05 -0.06 -14.20
C GLU A 219 -11.09 -1.38 -14.97
N GLY A 220 -11.68 -2.41 -14.35
CA GLY A 220 -11.77 -3.75 -14.94
C GLY A 220 -10.46 -4.55 -14.91
N SER A 221 -9.37 -4.01 -14.38
CA SER A 221 -8.09 -4.73 -14.27
C SER A 221 -8.25 -6.02 -13.47
N ASN A 222 -7.72 -7.12 -14.00
CA ASN A 222 -7.63 -8.38 -13.26
C ASN A 222 -6.63 -8.23 -12.11
N SER A 223 -7.13 -7.77 -10.96
CA SER A 223 -6.33 -7.50 -9.77
C SER A 223 -6.03 -8.76 -8.95
N SER A 224 -6.72 -9.86 -9.22
CA SER A 224 -6.56 -11.14 -8.51
C SER A 224 -5.45 -12.02 -9.10
N GLU A 225 -5.08 -11.83 -10.37
CA GLU A 225 -4.07 -12.66 -11.03
C GLU A 225 -3.08 -11.86 -11.87
N GLY A 226 -3.45 -10.65 -12.31
CA GLY A 226 -2.58 -9.80 -13.12
C GLY A 226 -1.38 -9.28 -12.34
N LEU A 227 -0.20 -9.42 -12.93
CA LEU A 227 1.08 -8.95 -12.41
C LEU A 227 1.75 -8.02 -13.40
N TRP A 228 2.38 -6.96 -12.93
CA TRP A 228 3.36 -6.28 -13.77
C TRP A 228 4.63 -7.12 -13.77
N ILE A 229 5.07 -7.57 -14.95
CA ILE A 229 6.26 -8.41 -15.11
C ILE A 229 7.21 -7.74 -16.09
N ALA A 230 8.35 -7.30 -15.59
CA ALA A 230 9.46 -6.78 -16.38
C ALA A 230 10.58 -7.81 -16.41
N ASN A 231 10.58 -8.64 -17.45
CA ASN A 231 11.64 -9.62 -17.69
C ASN A 231 12.79 -8.97 -18.48
N LEU A 232 13.86 -8.59 -17.76
CA LEU A 232 15.03 -7.95 -18.35
C LEU A 232 16.13 -8.94 -18.78
N THR A 233 15.92 -10.24 -18.54
CA THR A 233 16.92 -11.29 -18.83
C THR A 233 17.10 -11.54 -20.33
N GLY A 234 16.04 -11.31 -21.11
CA GLY A 234 15.99 -11.68 -22.54
C GLY A 234 15.62 -13.15 -22.79
N GLU A 235 15.57 -13.98 -21.75
CA GLU A 235 15.15 -15.38 -21.84
C GLU A 235 13.65 -15.54 -21.53
N PRO A 236 13.01 -16.63 -21.98
CA PRO A 236 11.66 -17.00 -21.56
C PRO A 236 11.51 -17.07 -20.03
N LEU A 237 10.30 -16.74 -19.54
CA LEU A 237 10.02 -16.61 -18.10
C LEU A 237 10.23 -17.92 -17.32
N ASP A 238 9.99 -19.07 -17.95
CA ASP A 238 10.20 -20.40 -17.36
C ASP A 238 11.67 -20.77 -17.14
N LYS A 239 12.60 -20.04 -17.78
CA LYS A 239 14.04 -20.15 -17.55
C LYS A 239 14.58 -19.16 -16.52
N ALA A 240 13.74 -18.30 -15.95
CA ALA A 240 14.19 -17.34 -14.96
C ALA A 240 14.77 -18.06 -13.73
N SER A 241 16.01 -17.72 -13.36
CA SER A 241 16.67 -18.26 -12.16
C SER A 241 16.31 -17.47 -10.90
N GLU A 242 16.11 -16.16 -11.04
CA GLU A 242 15.88 -15.22 -9.95
C GLU A 242 14.78 -14.23 -10.32
N ILE A 243 13.84 -14.04 -9.39
CA ILE A 243 12.66 -13.21 -9.54
C ILE A 243 12.50 -12.37 -8.29
N VAL A 244 12.35 -11.06 -8.45
CA VAL A 244 12.19 -10.14 -7.33
C VAL A 244 10.81 -9.48 -7.37
N TRP A 245 10.12 -9.53 -6.23
CA TRP A 245 8.74 -9.10 -6.07
C TRP A 245 8.66 -7.80 -5.28
N PHE A 246 7.75 -6.92 -5.70
CA PHE A 246 7.53 -5.61 -5.09
C PHE A 246 6.04 -5.27 -5.02
N GLU A 247 5.66 -4.37 -4.12
CA GLU A 247 4.29 -3.85 -4.07
C GLU A 247 4.00 -2.87 -5.20
N SER A 248 5.03 -2.20 -5.74
CA SER A 248 4.88 -1.32 -6.89
C SER A 248 6.01 -1.43 -7.91
N ALA A 249 5.68 -1.10 -9.17
CA ALA A 249 6.67 -1.03 -10.23
C ALA A 249 7.73 0.07 -9.98
N TYR A 250 7.41 1.11 -9.20
CA TYR A 250 8.42 2.11 -8.81
C TYR A 250 9.49 1.52 -7.90
N ASP A 251 9.13 0.66 -6.95
CA ASP A 251 10.10 0.01 -6.05
C ASP A 251 11.00 -0.94 -6.82
N ALA A 252 10.42 -1.69 -7.77
CA ALA A 252 11.17 -2.57 -8.66
C ALA A 252 12.20 -1.79 -9.51
N MET A 253 11.79 -0.67 -10.12
CA MET A 253 12.69 0.19 -10.88
C MET A 253 13.74 0.86 -9.99
N ALA A 254 13.40 1.21 -8.74
CA ALA A 254 14.32 1.80 -7.78
C ALA A 254 15.40 0.80 -7.33
N GLU A 255 15.02 -0.45 -7.06
CA GLU A 255 15.97 -1.53 -6.80
C GLU A 255 16.94 -1.71 -7.96
N TYR A 256 16.42 -1.83 -9.19
CA TYR A 256 17.28 -1.96 -10.38
C TYR A 256 18.25 -0.80 -10.51
N GLN A 257 17.82 0.43 -10.21
CA GLN A 257 18.71 1.59 -10.32
C GLN A 257 19.84 1.54 -9.30
N ILE A 258 19.58 1.05 -8.09
CA ILE A 258 20.58 0.84 -7.04
C ILE A 258 21.49 -0.33 -7.42
N ASN A 259 20.91 -1.41 -7.95
CA ASN A 259 21.54 -2.68 -8.25
C ASN A 259 21.16 -3.15 -9.67
N PRO A 260 21.87 -2.70 -10.73
CA PRO A 260 21.45 -2.84 -12.12
C PRO A 260 21.72 -4.24 -12.68
N VAL A 261 21.10 -5.25 -12.08
CA VAL A 261 21.17 -6.66 -12.48
C VAL A 261 19.98 -6.98 -13.40
N LYS A 262 20.26 -7.68 -14.50
CA LYS A 262 19.21 -8.10 -15.45
C LYS A 262 18.51 -9.35 -14.94
N MET A 263 17.38 -9.16 -14.29
CA MET A 263 16.54 -10.22 -13.73
C MET A 263 15.07 -10.03 -14.11
N VAL A 264 14.18 -10.85 -13.53
CA VAL A 264 12.74 -10.65 -13.65
C VAL A 264 12.24 -9.84 -12.46
N TYR A 265 11.70 -8.67 -12.77
CA TYR A 265 11.11 -7.73 -11.82
C TYR A 265 9.59 -7.85 -11.84
N VAL A 266 8.97 -7.96 -10.67
CA VAL A 266 7.53 -8.21 -10.55
C VAL A 266 6.90 -7.22 -9.60
N SER A 267 5.75 -6.66 -9.99
CA SER A 267 4.89 -5.92 -9.07
C SER A 267 3.48 -6.48 -9.01
N THR A 268 2.95 -6.55 -7.79
CA THR A 268 1.55 -6.89 -7.49
C THR A 268 0.59 -5.70 -7.64
N GLY A 269 1.13 -4.49 -7.85
CA GLY A 269 0.37 -3.24 -7.96
C GLY A 269 -0.40 -2.89 -6.68
N GLY A 270 0.08 -3.32 -5.51
CA GLY A 270 -0.56 -3.20 -4.20
C GLY A 270 -0.50 -4.51 -3.42
N THR A 271 -1.52 -4.76 -2.59
CA THR A 271 -1.62 -5.99 -1.78
C THR A 271 -1.52 -7.25 -2.66
N PRO A 272 -0.56 -8.15 -2.41
CA PRO A 272 -0.40 -9.39 -3.16
C PRO A 272 -1.56 -10.35 -2.89
N THR A 273 -2.03 -11.00 -3.94
CA THR A 273 -3.12 -11.98 -3.88
C THR A 273 -2.60 -13.40 -4.12
N GLU A 274 -3.35 -14.40 -3.64
CA GLU A 274 -2.98 -15.80 -3.84
C GLU A 274 -2.94 -16.20 -5.32
N GLY A 275 -3.87 -15.70 -6.13
CA GLY A 275 -3.90 -15.94 -7.58
C GLY A 275 -2.63 -15.43 -8.28
N GLN A 276 -2.17 -14.22 -7.94
CA GLN A 276 -0.90 -13.69 -8.43
C GLN A 276 0.29 -14.56 -8.02
N MET A 277 0.39 -14.93 -6.74
CA MET A 277 1.50 -15.74 -6.21
C MET A 277 1.53 -17.12 -6.87
N ARG A 278 0.41 -17.85 -6.84
CA ARG A 278 0.32 -19.18 -7.47
C ARG A 278 0.52 -19.12 -8.97
N GLY A 279 0.00 -18.08 -9.63
CA GLY A 279 0.14 -17.86 -11.06
C GLY A 279 1.59 -17.85 -11.50
N LEU A 280 2.44 -17.03 -10.85
CA LEU A 280 3.85 -16.95 -11.23
C LEU A 280 4.64 -18.17 -10.76
N LEU A 281 4.45 -18.62 -9.52
CA LEU A 281 5.11 -19.82 -8.99
C LEU A 281 4.88 -21.05 -9.88
N SER A 282 3.69 -21.18 -10.48
CA SER A 282 3.36 -22.30 -11.36
C SER A 282 4.15 -22.32 -12.68
N VAL A 283 4.63 -21.18 -13.15
CA VAL A 283 5.41 -21.09 -14.40
C VAL A 283 6.91 -20.91 -14.14
N THR A 284 7.33 -20.69 -12.90
CA THR A 284 8.74 -20.55 -12.51
C THR A 284 9.13 -21.50 -11.37
N PRO A 285 8.89 -22.83 -11.49
CA PRO A 285 9.09 -23.78 -10.39
C PRO A 285 10.54 -23.91 -9.91
N ASN A 286 11.51 -23.55 -10.76
CA ASN A 286 12.94 -23.66 -10.48
C ASN A 286 13.58 -22.33 -10.04
N ALA A 287 12.82 -21.24 -10.03
CA ALA A 287 13.33 -19.92 -9.71
C ALA A 287 13.48 -19.73 -8.19
N ARG A 288 14.42 -18.86 -7.80
CA ARG A 288 14.46 -18.23 -6.49
C ARG A 288 13.63 -16.96 -6.51
N HIS A 289 12.79 -16.79 -5.50
CA HIS A 289 11.91 -15.65 -5.33
C HIS A 289 12.38 -14.79 -4.14
N TYR A 290 12.73 -13.55 -4.42
CA TYR A 290 13.11 -12.56 -3.44
C TYR A 290 11.96 -11.57 -3.24
N LEU A 291 11.53 -11.37 -2.00
CA LEU A 291 10.31 -10.66 -1.64
C LEU A 291 10.65 -9.27 -1.08
N GLY A 292 10.68 -8.27 -1.96
CA GLY A 292 10.92 -6.86 -1.65
C GLY A 292 9.65 -6.06 -1.40
N PHE A 293 8.75 -6.60 -0.58
CA PHE A 293 7.60 -5.87 -0.05
C PHE A 293 8.03 -4.83 0.99
N ASP A 294 7.11 -3.92 1.33
CA ASP A 294 7.38 -2.82 2.27
C ASP A 294 7.88 -3.37 3.61
N LYS A 295 8.86 -2.71 4.22
CA LYS A 295 9.44 -3.08 5.53
C LYS A 295 8.52 -2.64 6.69
N ASP A 296 7.21 -2.66 6.51
CA ASP A 296 6.21 -2.39 7.55
C ASP A 296 5.49 -3.67 8.00
N ASP A 297 4.54 -3.54 8.93
CA ASP A 297 3.82 -4.70 9.47
C ASP A 297 2.98 -5.41 8.40
N ALA A 298 2.45 -4.68 7.41
CA ALA A 298 1.67 -5.27 6.32
C ALA A 298 2.56 -6.03 5.35
N GLY A 299 3.68 -5.43 4.91
CA GLY A 299 4.62 -6.09 4.03
C GLY A 299 5.26 -7.34 4.67
N ARG A 300 5.52 -7.33 5.99
CA ARG A 300 5.93 -8.55 6.73
C ARG A 300 4.87 -9.66 6.66
N GLN A 301 3.59 -9.32 6.77
CA GLN A 301 2.50 -10.30 6.60
C GLN A 301 2.43 -10.83 5.17
N PHE A 302 2.67 -9.98 4.16
CA PHE A 302 2.74 -10.41 2.76
C PHE A 302 3.85 -11.43 2.52
N VAL A 303 5.04 -11.20 3.08
CA VAL A 303 6.16 -12.17 3.04
C VAL A 303 5.76 -13.50 3.67
N ALA A 304 5.13 -13.46 4.85
CA ALA A 304 4.70 -14.68 5.55
C ALA A 304 3.65 -15.46 4.75
N ASN A 305 2.65 -14.76 4.19
CA ASN A 305 1.61 -15.36 3.35
C ASN A 305 2.20 -15.95 2.06
N PHE A 306 3.12 -15.25 1.40
CA PHE A 306 3.79 -15.75 0.20
C PHE A 306 4.55 -17.04 0.50
N ARG A 307 5.34 -17.07 1.58
CA ARG A 307 6.08 -18.27 2.00
C ARG A 307 5.15 -19.45 2.27
N LYS A 308 4.00 -19.21 2.89
CA LYS A 308 2.97 -20.23 3.11
C LYS A 308 2.47 -20.80 1.78
N VAL A 309 2.04 -19.94 0.85
CA VAL A 309 1.53 -20.34 -0.47
C VAL A 309 2.59 -21.09 -1.28
N ALA A 310 3.84 -20.61 -1.26
CA ALA A 310 4.94 -21.27 -1.95
C ALA A 310 5.26 -22.65 -1.37
N ALA A 311 5.24 -22.79 -0.04
CA ALA A 311 5.42 -24.08 0.63
C ALA A 311 4.32 -25.08 0.26
N GLU A 312 3.06 -24.63 0.19
CA GLU A 312 1.93 -25.45 -0.29
C GLU A 312 2.10 -25.90 -1.76
N MET A 313 2.85 -25.15 -2.55
CA MET A 313 3.21 -25.50 -3.94
C MET A 313 4.51 -26.30 -4.06
N GLY A 314 5.13 -26.69 -2.93
CA GLY A 314 6.34 -27.52 -2.91
C GLY A 314 7.65 -26.75 -3.06
N PHE A 315 7.65 -25.42 -2.95
CA PHE A 315 8.89 -24.64 -2.93
C PHE A 315 9.62 -24.82 -1.59
N ARG A 316 10.95 -24.98 -1.67
CA ARG A 316 11.81 -25.01 -0.50
C ARG A 316 11.96 -23.62 0.10
N HIS A 317 12.15 -23.54 1.42
CA HIS A 317 12.24 -22.26 2.12
C HIS A 317 13.39 -21.38 1.60
N GLU A 318 14.53 -21.97 1.24
CA GLU A 318 15.68 -21.28 0.68
C GLU A 318 15.43 -20.64 -0.69
N HIS A 319 14.38 -21.07 -1.40
CA HIS A 319 13.97 -20.48 -2.68
C HIS A 319 13.01 -19.29 -2.51
N VAL A 320 12.59 -18.95 -1.28
CA VAL A 320 11.66 -17.84 -1.02
C VAL A 320 12.14 -16.97 0.14
N GLN A 321 12.83 -15.89 -0.19
CA GLN A 321 13.56 -15.08 0.78
C GLN A 321 12.99 -13.66 0.87
N ALA A 322 12.91 -13.10 2.08
CA ALA A 322 12.62 -11.68 2.25
C ALA A 322 13.80 -10.87 1.70
N TYR A 323 13.52 -9.74 1.06
CA TYR A 323 14.52 -8.93 0.38
C TYR A 323 14.24 -7.44 0.56
N HIS A 324 14.59 -6.93 1.74
CA HIS A 324 14.35 -5.54 2.11
C HIS A 324 15.62 -4.69 1.91
N PRO A 325 15.48 -3.37 1.70
CA PRO A 325 16.63 -2.47 1.76
C PRO A 325 17.30 -2.55 3.14
N LEU A 326 18.63 -2.43 3.15
CA LEU A 326 19.41 -2.37 4.38
C LEU A 326 19.19 -1.04 5.10
N GLY A 327 19.28 -1.02 6.42
CA GLY A 327 19.03 0.18 7.23
C GLY A 327 17.55 0.48 7.43
N CYS A 328 17.25 1.76 7.71
CA CYS A 328 15.93 2.22 8.12
C CYS A 328 15.09 2.78 6.97
N TYR A 329 15.07 2.10 5.82
CA TYR A 329 14.20 2.49 4.70
C TYR A 329 12.95 1.62 4.65
N LYS A 330 11.81 2.24 4.37
CA LYS A 330 10.54 1.52 4.27
C LYS A 330 10.51 0.63 3.02
N ASP A 331 10.86 1.18 1.87
CA ASP A 331 10.83 0.49 0.59
C ASP A 331 12.06 0.88 -0.26
N TRP A 332 12.20 0.26 -1.43
CA TRP A 332 13.33 0.50 -2.32
C TRP A 332 13.31 1.90 -2.95
N ASN A 333 12.15 2.54 -3.10
CA ASN A 333 12.08 3.91 -3.58
C ASN A 333 12.52 4.93 -2.52
N ASP A 334 12.15 4.71 -1.26
CA ASP A 334 12.64 5.44 -0.11
C ASP A 334 14.16 5.26 0.05
N ALA A 335 14.69 4.05 -0.14
CA ALA A 335 16.13 3.80 -0.17
C ALA A 335 16.84 4.61 -1.27
N LEU A 336 16.29 4.62 -2.49
CA LEU A 336 16.84 5.39 -3.60
C LEU A 336 16.84 6.90 -3.34
N LEU A 337 15.80 7.40 -2.66
CA LEU A 337 15.64 8.80 -2.30
C LEU A 337 16.36 9.20 -1.00
N ASN A 338 17.06 8.24 -0.36
CA ASN A 338 17.64 8.37 0.97
C ASN A 338 16.64 8.88 2.03
N LYS A 339 15.39 8.40 1.96
CA LYS A 339 14.31 8.80 2.86
C LYS A 339 14.10 7.72 3.93
N LYS A 340 14.70 7.95 5.11
CA LYS A 340 14.58 7.02 6.23
C LYS A 340 13.19 7.07 6.88
N SER A 341 12.72 5.93 7.35
CA SER A 341 11.45 5.76 8.05
C SER A 341 11.60 6.08 9.53
N ALA A 342 10.90 7.11 9.99
CA ALA A 342 10.83 7.46 11.41
C ALA A 342 10.26 6.30 12.25
N GLU A 343 9.35 5.49 11.70
CA GLU A 343 8.76 4.34 12.37
C GLU A 343 9.81 3.24 12.63
N LEU A 344 10.65 2.92 11.63
CA LEU A 344 11.71 1.92 11.77
C LEU A 344 12.76 2.38 12.79
N ILE A 345 13.12 3.67 12.74
CA ILE A 345 14.02 4.29 13.71
C ILE A 345 13.42 4.20 15.12
N ALA A 346 12.14 4.54 15.29
CA ALA A 346 11.46 4.46 16.58
C ALA A 346 11.35 3.02 17.11
N LYS A 347 11.23 2.03 16.21
CA LYS A 347 11.28 0.59 16.52
C LYS A 347 12.70 0.09 16.85
N GLY A 348 13.73 0.95 16.75
CA GLY A 348 15.11 0.60 17.05
C GLY A 348 15.78 -0.27 15.99
N GLU A 349 15.26 -0.27 14.76
CA GLU A 349 15.91 -0.96 13.65
C GLU A 349 17.32 -0.39 13.42
N PRO A 350 18.32 -1.24 13.17
CA PRO A 350 19.69 -0.77 13.00
C PRO A 350 19.83 -0.09 11.64
N ASP A 351 20.26 1.17 11.67
CA ASP A 351 20.48 1.99 10.49
C ASP A 351 21.89 1.75 9.93
N THR A 352 22.07 0.59 9.29
CA THR A 352 23.39 0.02 8.98
C THR A 352 23.94 0.40 7.60
N PHE A 353 23.19 1.13 6.78
CA PHE A 353 23.57 1.37 5.39
C PHE A 353 23.05 2.71 4.88
N ASP A 354 23.91 3.45 4.17
CA ASP A 354 23.54 4.69 3.49
C ASP A 354 23.60 4.47 1.96
N TYR A 355 22.41 4.42 1.34
CA TYR A 355 22.30 4.24 -0.10
C TYR A 355 22.76 5.47 -0.89
N ALA A 356 22.70 6.69 -0.34
CA ALA A 356 23.21 7.87 -1.03
C ALA A 356 24.72 7.80 -1.16
N GLU A 357 25.43 7.40 -0.10
CA GLU A 357 26.88 7.18 -0.13
C GLU A 357 27.24 6.05 -1.10
N PHE A 358 26.53 4.92 -1.03
CA PHE A 358 26.74 3.79 -1.94
C PHE A 358 26.57 4.19 -3.42
N ILE A 359 25.49 4.88 -3.76
CA ILE A 359 25.23 5.34 -5.14
C ILE A 359 26.29 6.36 -5.58
N ALA A 360 26.70 7.28 -4.70
CA ALA A 360 27.73 8.27 -5.00
C ALA A 360 29.09 7.61 -5.28
N ALA A 361 29.48 6.63 -4.46
CA ALA A 361 30.70 5.86 -4.65
C ALA A 361 30.69 5.12 -5.99
N GLY A 362 29.61 4.42 -6.33
CA GLY A 362 29.48 3.70 -7.61
C GLY A 362 29.50 4.63 -8.83
N LYS A 363 28.97 5.86 -8.72
CA LYS A 363 29.08 6.87 -9.78
C LYS A 363 30.52 7.37 -9.95
N ALA A 364 31.22 7.61 -8.85
CA ALA A 364 32.61 8.06 -8.88
C ALA A 364 33.53 6.99 -9.50
N GLU A 365 33.32 5.72 -9.18
CA GLU A 365 34.06 4.60 -9.77
C GLU A 365 33.85 4.49 -11.28
N LYS A 366 32.60 4.50 -11.74
CA LYS A 366 32.29 4.49 -13.20
C LYS A 366 32.88 5.69 -13.95
N GLN A 367 33.00 6.84 -13.30
CA GLN A 367 33.62 8.03 -13.88
C GLN A 367 35.14 7.82 -14.03
N ARG A 368 35.81 7.30 -12.99
CA ARG A 368 37.24 6.96 -13.04
C ARG A 368 37.54 5.93 -14.12
N GLU A 369 36.76 4.86 -14.24
CA GLU A 369 36.94 3.85 -15.29
C GLU A 369 36.84 4.43 -16.71
N LYS A 370 35.94 5.40 -16.93
CA LYS A 370 35.81 6.10 -18.21
C LYS A 370 37.02 6.98 -18.50
N GLU A 371 37.52 7.68 -17.50
CA GLU A 371 38.71 8.55 -17.61
C GLU A 371 39.97 7.72 -17.90
N GLU A 372 40.14 6.58 -17.22
CA GLU A 372 41.22 5.63 -17.47
C GLU A 372 41.17 5.04 -18.88
N LYS A 373 39.99 4.58 -19.34
CA LYS A 373 39.81 4.06 -20.71
C LYS A 373 40.11 5.12 -21.78
N ASN A 374 39.70 6.37 -21.56
CA ASN A 374 40.00 7.47 -22.47
C ASN A 374 41.48 7.86 -22.47
N THR A 375 42.18 7.71 -21.35
CA THR A 375 43.62 7.96 -21.25
C THR A 375 44.42 6.89 -21.97
N TYR A 376 44.03 5.62 -21.85
CA TYR A 376 44.61 4.52 -22.64
C TYR A 376 44.43 4.74 -24.16
N HIS A 377 43.25 5.18 -24.62
CA HIS A 377 43.02 5.47 -26.05
C HIS A 377 43.76 6.70 -26.59
N ARG A 378 44.24 7.61 -25.72
CA ARG A 378 45.07 8.75 -26.11
C ARG A 378 46.57 8.45 -26.08
N SER A 379 46.95 7.29 -25.54
CA SER A 379 48.35 6.88 -25.33
C SER A 379 48.82 5.81 -26.33
N VAL A 380 47.97 5.41 -27.28
CA VAL A 380 48.24 4.43 -28.35
C VAL A 380 48.23 5.10 -29.70
#